data_AF-A0AAD5SK03-F1
#
_entry.id   AF-A0AAD5SK03-F1
#
_cell.length_a   1.000
_cell.length_b   1.000
_cell.length_c   1.000
_cell.angle_alpha   90.00
_cell.angle_beta   90.00
_cell.angle_gamma   90.00
#
_symmetry.space_group_name_H-M   'P 1'
#
loop_
_entity.id
_entity.type
_entity.pdbx_description
1 polymer ?
#
loop_
_entity_poly.entity_id
_entity_poly.type
_entity_poly.pdbx_seq_one_letter_code
_entity_poly.pdbx_strand_id
1 'polypeptide(L)'
;MDVKRPTPIRVHLPYCPYEIWCRIFSHLDTTSPQKFALTSRSFFAISSDPHARGLYFMQKYGKQLALYYAFRYHRTALTPEVGKLMMRRGAWLPRFLVQLVDKEVSSLYEFYLFGGVGIEEYHRQERGKRSVPVPLFVFFINEGYRIYGHTADFKEDDVARFERLLYGSATPSNTPTVESIRELLTAFQFVPVRGSGSPLDETVYLISKLDMSLVADLVHNGLDLTAVNDQVMERVLWRADVSDETLQLYLQNGFKLSPIAIKKGLQMARPTTLDALRRRIPDAELQGFAEDTIVDMFGPSTGRGWNWVPESADYLMRVFNISEDVVARALYTHPDDEPLPNGGRAEFPATRCYMKANPCPVWRWVLKTYGPSHPFTLASFDDALSRAAADRDLHAVHDTFLESGVKFFPRHVKILACRVLHRDMTSNALHLLRVLRTQVSQDLLDETLSDDDREAWARALQEEVVGNEEWDHRMRTTQLEGGARGGAFRISKPPEDALMFLNESRELLADLLPVSVTGLRRRDSSRSSRQTSPSMKTWVRRMSTWWRDQVSDNQRGTWNGMEDAGG
;
A
#
# COMPACT_ATOMS: atom_id res chain seq x y z
N MET A 1 -6.12 31.78 50.87
CA MET A 1 -6.96 32.37 49.82
C MET A 1 -7.76 31.23 49.20
N ASP A 2 -9.04 31.13 49.57
CA ASP A 2 -9.95 30.11 49.03
C ASP A 2 -10.28 30.44 47.57
N VAL A 3 -9.75 29.64 46.65
CA VAL A 3 -10.14 29.69 45.24
C VAL A 3 -11.55 29.10 45.15
N LYS A 4 -12.57 29.97 45.17
CA LYS A 4 -13.97 29.61 44.86
C LYS A 4 -13.99 28.87 43.52
N ARG A 5 -14.26 27.56 43.56
CA ARG A 5 -14.48 26.78 42.34
C ARG A 5 -15.60 27.46 41.55
N PRO A 6 -15.39 27.77 40.25
CA PRO A 6 -16.44 28.36 39.43
C PRO A 6 -17.66 27.44 39.47
N THR A 7 -18.80 28.00 39.86
CA THR A 7 -20.08 27.30 39.81
C THR A 7 -20.27 26.82 38.38
N PRO A 8 -20.56 25.53 38.15
CA PRO A 8 -20.77 25.02 36.81
C PRO A 8 -21.91 25.82 36.18
N ILE A 9 -21.59 26.57 35.11
CA ILE A 9 -22.57 27.25 34.30
C ILE A 9 -23.51 26.17 33.79
N ARG A 10 -24.72 26.09 34.36
CA ARG A 10 -25.78 25.26 33.81
C ARG A 10 -26.15 25.87 32.47
N VAL A 11 -25.54 25.35 31.40
CA VAL A 11 -25.98 25.61 30.05
C VAL A 11 -27.38 25.01 29.94
N HIS A 12 -28.38 25.84 30.22
CA HIS A 12 -29.75 25.54 29.84
C HIS A 12 -29.75 25.55 28.32
N LEU A 13 -29.57 24.36 27.71
CA LEU A 13 -29.95 24.18 26.31
C LEU A 13 -31.41 24.65 26.22
N PRO A 14 -31.72 25.68 25.43
CA PRO A 14 -33.10 26.13 25.26
C PRO A 14 -33.97 24.93 24.85
N TYR A 15 -35.24 24.91 25.26
CA TYR A 15 -36.21 23.84 25.05
C TYR A 15 -36.32 23.45 23.56
N CYS A 16 -35.42 22.58 23.11
CA CYS A 16 -35.46 21.99 21.80
C CYS A 16 -36.39 20.76 21.88
N PRO A 17 -37.45 20.67 21.05
CA PRO A 17 -38.40 19.56 21.10
C PRO A 17 -37.70 18.20 20.95
N TYR A 18 -38.26 17.18 21.59
CA TYR A 18 -37.68 15.83 21.62
C TYR A 18 -37.46 15.26 20.21
N GLU A 19 -38.40 15.51 19.31
CA GLU A 19 -38.38 15.08 17.92
C GLU A 19 -37.21 15.68 17.14
N ILE A 20 -36.85 16.93 17.44
CA ILE A 20 -35.70 17.59 16.83
C ILE A 20 -34.41 16.93 17.31
N TRP A 21 -34.31 16.57 18.58
CA TRP A 21 -33.17 15.81 19.09
C TRP A 21 -33.04 14.42 18.45
N CYS A 22 -34.14 13.71 18.23
CA CYS A 22 -34.10 12.43 17.50
C CYS A 22 -33.59 12.60 16.06
N ARG A 23 -33.95 13.71 15.39
CA ARG A 23 -33.42 14.04 14.06
C ARG A 23 -31.94 14.39 14.11
N ILE A 24 -31.51 15.22 15.07
CA ILE A 24 -30.09 15.53 15.28
C ILE A 24 -29.29 14.24 15.50
N PHE A 25 -29.79 13.34 16.34
CA PHE A 25 -29.16 12.05 16.60
C PHE A 25 -28.96 11.23 15.32
N SER A 26 -29.91 11.27 14.37
CA SER A 26 -29.81 10.53 13.12
C SER A 26 -28.73 11.02 12.16
N HIS A 27 -28.19 12.23 12.38
CA HIS A 27 -27.11 12.82 11.57
C HIS A 27 -25.73 12.72 12.22
N LEU A 28 -25.60 12.03 13.35
CA LEU A 28 -24.32 11.81 14.00
C LEU A 28 -23.42 10.90 13.15
N ASP A 29 -22.10 11.12 13.24
CA ASP A 29 -21.09 10.26 12.58
C ASP A 29 -21.00 8.85 13.21
N THR A 30 -20.06 8.02 12.75
CA THR A 30 -19.87 6.65 13.23
C THR A 30 -19.52 6.55 14.72
N THR A 31 -18.71 7.47 15.24
CA THR A 31 -18.16 7.41 16.61
C THR A 31 -18.97 8.21 17.63
N SER A 32 -19.84 9.11 17.15
CA SER A 32 -20.57 10.07 17.95
C SER A 32 -21.78 9.52 18.74
N PRO A 33 -22.54 8.49 18.31
CA PRO A 33 -23.72 8.03 19.04
C PRO A 33 -23.44 7.56 20.47
N GLN A 34 -22.32 6.85 20.68
CA GLN A 34 -21.91 6.39 22.01
C GLN A 34 -21.52 7.59 22.89
N LYS A 35 -20.71 8.51 22.36
CA LYS A 35 -20.30 9.74 23.07
C LYS A 35 -21.52 10.58 23.43
N PHE A 36 -22.44 10.77 22.48
CA PHE A 36 -23.70 11.49 22.65
C PHE A 36 -24.51 10.91 23.81
N ALA A 37 -24.70 9.60 23.84
CA ALA A 37 -25.41 8.90 24.91
C ALA A 37 -24.78 9.12 26.31
N LEU A 38 -23.46 9.24 26.39
CA LEU A 38 -22.73 9.40 27.66
C LEU A 38 -22.74 10.83 28.22
N THR A 39 -23.13 11.84 27.44
CA THR A 39 -23.11 13.24 27.90
C THR A 39 -24.23 13.59 28.88
N SER A 40 -25.42 13.00 28.74
CA SER A 40 -26.57 13.28 29.61
C SER A 40 -27.59 12.16 29.60
N ARG A 41 -28.41 12.08 30.66
CA ARG A 41 -29.53 11.11 30.75
C ARG A 41 -30.55 11.30 29.63
N SER A 42 -30.82 12.55 29.22
CA SER A 42 -31.74 12.85 28.12
C SER A 42 -31.21 12.31 26.79
N PHE A 43 -29.91 12.50 26.51
CA PHE A 43 -29.29 12.02 25.29
C PHE A 43 -29.14 10.49 25.30
N PHE A 44 -28.91 9.88 26.46
CA PHE A 44 -29.01 8.43 26.62
C PHE A 44 -30.41 7.92 26.25
N ALA A 45 -31.46 8.59 26.74
CA ALA A 45 -32.84 8.23 26.41
C ALA A 45 -33.12 8.35 24.90
N ILE A 46 -32.68 9.42 24.25
CA ILE A 46 -32.78 9.58 22.78
C ILE A 46 -32.01 8.49 22.05
N SER A 47 -30.78 8.18 22.47
CA SER A 47 -29.95 7.12 21.85
C SER A 47 -30.54 5.72 22.03
N SER A 48 -31.43 5.55 23.01
CA SER A 48 -32.14 4.30 23.31
C SER A 48 -33.52 4.22 22.68
N ASP A 49 -34.03 5.33 22.15
CA ASP A 49 -35.34 5.40 21.54
C ASP A 49 -35.39 4.63 20.20
N PRO A 50 -36.37 3.72 20.02
CA PRO A 50 -36.46 2.93 18.80
C PRO A 50 -36.65 3.76 17.52
N HIS A 51 -37.38 4.88 17.58
CA HIS A 51 -37.59 5.75 16.43
C HIS A 51 -36.31 6.47 16.04
N ALA A 52 -35.55 6.98 17.01
CA ALA A 52 -34.26 7.65 16.79
C ALA A 52 -33.22 6.69 16.20
N ARG A 53 -33.10 5.47 16.75
CA ARG A 53 -32.21 4.42 16.20
C ARG A 53 -32.59 4.03 14.78
N GLY A 54 -33.88 3.82 14.53
CA GLY A 54 -34.37 3.50 13.19
C GLY A 54 -34.07 4.62 12.19
N LEU A 55 -34.22 5.90 12.56
CA LEU A 55 -33.82 7.01 11.69
C LEU A 55 -32.31 7.04 11.46
N TYR A 56 -31.51 6.86 12.50
CA TYR A 56 -30.05 6.83 12.41
C TYR A 56 -29.56 5.76 11.43
N PHE A 57 -30.02 4.52 11.54
CA PHE A 57 -29.62 3.46 10.62
C PHE A 57 -30.03 3.73 9.17
N MET A 58 -31.25 4.24 8.97
CA MET A 58 -31.76 4.58 7.64
C MET A 58 -30.97 5.71 6.99
N GLN A 59 -30.62 6.75 7.76
CA GLN A 59 -29.84 7.89 7.28
C GLN A 59 -28.40 7.49 6.97
N LYS A 60 -27.81 6.63 7.80
CA LYS A 60 -26.41 6.23 7.69
C LYS A 60 -26.14 5.22 6.59
N TYR A 61 -27.02 4.23 6.43
CA TYR A 61 -26.77 3.07 5.57
C TYR A 61 -27.67 3.02 4.33
N GLY A 62 -28.63 3.94 4.20
CA GLY A 62 -29.62 3.91 3.13
C GLY A 62 -30.70 2.85 3.35
N LYS A 63 -31.85 3.00 2.69
CA LYS A 63 -33.03 2.16 2.95
C LYS A 63 -32.83 0.69 2.61
N GLN A 64 -32.02 0.42 1.60
CA GLN A 64 -31.83 -0.91 1.03
C GLN A 64 -31.02 -1.82 1.96
N LEU A 65 -29.96 -1.27 2.57
CA LEU A 65 -29.01 -2.03 3.39
C LEU A 65 -29.03 -1.68 4.87
N ALA A 66 -29.90 -0.75 5.32
CA ALA A 66 -29.94 -0.36 6.72
C ALA A 66 -30.21 -1.52 7.68
N LEU A 67 -31.13 -2.44 7.37
CA LEU A 67 -31.35 -3.61 8.21
C LEU A 67 -30.14 -4.56 8.23
N TYR A 68 -29.49 -4.76 7.08
CA TYR A 68 -28.28 -5.59 6.97
C TYR A 68 -27.15 -5.03 7.84
N TYR A 69 -26.83 -3.75 7.70
CA TYR A 69 -25.74 -3.13 8.45
C TYR A 69 -26.07 -2.94 9.94
N ALA A 70 -27.33 -2.67 10.29
CA ALA A 70 -27.77 -2.67 11.67
C ALA A 70 -27.61 -4.06 12.31
N PHE A 71 -27.96 -5.13 11.59
CA PHE A 71 -27.76 -6.50 12.06
C PHE A 71 -26.28 -6.89 12.12
N ARG A 72 -25.45 -6.48 11.15
CA ARG A 72 -24.04 -6.86 11.11
C ARG A 72 -23.20 -6.15 12.17
N TYR A 73 -23.40 -4.85 12.34
CA TYR A 73 -22.53 -4.01 13.16
C TYR A 73 -23.18 -3.47 14.44
N HIS A 74 -24.52 -3.49 14.53
CA HIS A 74 -25.27 -2.80 15.62
C HIS A 74 -26.31 -3.71 16.30
N ARG A 75 -26.01 -5.01 16.45
CA ARG A 75 -26.94 -6.04 16.98
C ARG A 75 -27.66 -5.65 18.26
N THR A 76 -26.95 -5.04 19.21
CA THR A 76 -27.52 -4.66 20.51
C THR A 76 -28.46 -3.45 20.43
N ALA A 77 -28.30 -2.62 19.39
CA ALA A 77 -29.18 -1.49 19.16
C ALA A 77 -30.40 -1.86 18.30
N LEU A 78 -30.30 -2.93 17.50
CA LEU A 78 -31.38 -3.44 16.65
C LEU A 78 -32.32 -4.37 17.43
N THR A 79 -33.42 -3.80 17.93
CA THR A 79 -34.53 -4.59 18.52
C THR A 79 -35.61 -4.90 17.46
N PRO A 80 -36.52 -5.86 17.69
CA PRO A 80 -37.66 -6.11 16.81
C PRO A 80 -38.51 -4.85 16.54
N GLU A 81 -38.67 -3.98 17.53
CA GLU A 81 -39.40 -2.71 17.41
C GLU A 81 -38.67 -1.75 16.46
N VAL A 82 -37.34 -1.62 16.60
CA VAL A 82 -36.52 -0.84 15.67
C VAL A 82 -36.65 -1.38 14.25
N GLY A 83 -36.54 -2.69 14.08
CA GLY A 83 -36.67 -3.35 12.77
C GLY A 83 -38.03 -3.09 12.12
N LYS A 84 -39.13 -3.27 12.86
CA LYS A 84 -40.49 -2.96 12.39
C LYS A 84 -40.66 -1.50 12.00
N LEU A 85 -40.12 -0.57 12.80
CA LEU A 85 -40.16 0.86 12.50
C LEU A 85 -39.36 1.23 11.25
N MET A 86 -38.20 0.60 11.05
CA MET A 86 -37.40 0.76 9.83
C MET A 86 -38.17 0.26 8.61
N MET A 87 -38.76 -0.94 8.66
CA MET A 87 -39.56 -1.49 7.56
C MET A 87 -40.78 -0.62 7.23
N ARG A 88 -41.50 -0.11 8.25
CA ARG A 88 -42.61 0.85 8.07
C ARG A 88 -42.17 2.15 7.38
N ARG A 89 -40.90 2.54 7.53
CA ARG A 89 -40.30 3.69 6.85
C ARG A 89 -39.66 3.34 5.50
N GLY A 90 -39.88 2.12 5.02
CA GLY A 90 -39.44 1.65 3.71
C GLY A 90 -38.03 1.04 3.72
N ALA A 91 -37.51 0.62 4.87
CA ALA A 91 -36.30 -0.21 4.89
C ALA A 91 -36.59 -1.56 4.22
N TRP A 92 -35.64 -2.04 3.43
CA TRP A 92 -35.77 -3.32 2.76
C TRP A 92 -35.27 -4.44 3.65
N LEU A 93 -35.83 -5.64 3.43
CA LEU A 93 -35.39 -6.87 4.05
C LEU A 93 -34.99 -7.86 2.95
N PRO A 94 -33.77 -7.76 2.40
CA PRO A 94 -33.28 -8.69 1.37
C PRO A 94 -33.29 -10.13 1.85
N ARG A 95 -33.59 -11.09 0.96
CA ARG A 95 -33.68 -12.51 1.35
C ARG A 95 -32.37 -13.05 1.92
N PHE A 96 -31.23 -12.65 1.35
CA PHE A 96 -29.91 -13.07 1.85
C PHE A 96 -29.62 -12.63 3.29
N LEU A 97 -30.22 -11.54 3.78
CA LEU A 97 -30.11 -11.15 5.19
C LEU A 97 -30.87 -12.13 6.08
N VAL A 98 -32.04 -12.59 5.66
CA VAL A 98 -32.83 -13.58 6.40
C VAL A 98 -32.08 -14.92 6.44
N GLN A 99 -31.51 -15.37 5.32
CA GLN A 99 -30.66 -16.56 5.24
C GLN A 99 -29.42 -16.44 6.14
N LEU A 100 -28.78 -15.27 6.18
CA LEU A 100 -27.64 -15.02 7.06
C LEU A 100 -28.03 -15.16 8.54
N VAL A 101 -29.18 -14.61 8.93
CA VAL A 101 -29.71 -14.72 10.30
C VAL A 101 -30.01 -16.18 10.65
N ASP A 102 -30.63 -16.93 9.74
CA ASP A 102 -30.95 -18.35 9.92
C ASP A 102 -29.70 -19.22 10.08
N LYS A 103 -28.69 -18.99 9.23
CA LYS A 103 -27.40 -19.68 9.27
C LYS A 103 -26.65 -19.43 10.57
N GLU A 104 -26.59 -18.17 11.04
CA GLU A 104 -25.92 -17.84 12.31
C GLU A 104 -26.56 -18.54 13.52
N VAL A 105 -27.88 -18.75 13.53
CA VAL A 105 -28.57 -19.47 14.60
C VAL A 105 -28.42 -20.98 14.44
N SER A 106 -28.51 -21.51 13.22
CA SER A 106 -28.32 -22.94 12.94
C SER A 106 -26.93 -23.42 13.34
N SER A 107 -25.88 -22.64 13.04
CA SER A 107 -24.51 -22.96 13.46
C SER A 107 -24.36 -23.02 14.99
N LEU A 108 -25.10 -22.19 15.75
CA LEU A 108 -25.11 -22.28 17.21
C LEU A 108 -25.80 -23.56 17.69
N TYR A 109 -26.92 -23.93 17.07
CA TYR A 109 -27.68 -25.12 17.46
C TYR A 109 -26.91 -26.42 17.19
N GLU A 110 -26.25 -26.52 16.02
CA GLU A 110 -25.34 -27.63 15.69
C GLU A 110 -24.18 -27.73 16.69
N PHE A 111 -23.58 -26.59 17.06
CA PHE A 111 -22.53 -26.56 18.08
C PHE A 111 -23.00 -27.12 19.43
N TYR A 112 -24.21 -26.76 19.87
CA TYR A 112 -24.80 -27.24 21.12
C TYR A 112 -25.19 -28.72 21.06
N LEU A 113 -25.74 -29.20 19.94
CA LEU A 113 -26.18 -30.60 19.79
C LEU A 113 -25.03 -31.59 19.62
N PHE A 114 -23.98 -31.22 18.88
CA PHE A 114 -22.88 -32.13 18.54
C PHE A 114 -21.64 -31.97 19.45
N GLY A 115 -21.77 -31.27 20.57
CA GLY A 115 -20.77 -31.28 21.66
C GLY A 115 -19.40 -30.68 21.30
N GLY A 116 -19.33 -29.81 20.28
CA GLY A 116 -18.10 -29.07 19.93
C GLY A 116 -16.93 -29.92 19.42
N VAL A 117 -17.10 -31.21 19.15
CA VAL A 117 -16.01 -32.09 18.70
C VAL A 117 -15.76 -31.88 17.20
N GLY A 118 -14.95 -30.87 16.86
CA GLY A 118 -14.41 -30.66 15.49
C GLY A 118 -14.56 -29.25 14.89
N ILE A 119 -15.28 -28.34 15.55
CA ILE A 119 -15.55 -26.98 15.02
C ILE A 119 -14.82 -25.87 15.81
N GLU A 120 -13.74 -26.21 16.52
CA GLU A 120 -13.01 -25.23 17.34
C GLU A 120 -12.18 -24.24 16.50
N GLU A 121 -11.72 -24.65 15.32
CA GLU A 121 -10.75 -23.87 14.53
C GLU A 121 -11.42 -22.79 13.67
N TYR A 122 -12.61 -23.07 13.11
CA TYR A 122 -13.39 -22.10 12.33
C TYR A 122 -14.01 -21.01 13.23
N HIS A 123 -14.48 -21.38 14.43
CA HIS A 123 -15.15 -20.42 15.32
C HIS A 123 -14.19 -19.53 16.12
N ARG A 124 -12.91 -19.87 16.30
CA ARG A 124 -11.97 -19.03 17.08
C ARG A 124 -11.80 -17.62 16.49
N GLN A 125 -11.90 -17.46 15.16
CA GLN A 125 -11.83 -16.13 14.52
C GLN A 125 -13.15 -15.35 14.63
N GLU A 126 -14.28 -16.01 14.90
CA GLU A 126 -15.59 -15.37 15.02
C GLU A 126 -16.12 -15.25 16.47
N ARG A 127 -15.40 -15.76 17.48
CA ARG A 127 -15.78 -15.74 18.91
C ARG A 127 -16.08 -14.33 19.48
N GLY A 128 -15.75 -13.25 18.78
CA GLY A 128 -16.14 -11.88 19.15
C GLY A 128 -17.56 -11.47 18.71
N LYS A 129 -18.24 -12.26 17.85
CA LYS A 129 -19.56 -11.91 17.32
C LYS A 129 -20.65 -12.31 18.32
N ARG A 130 -21.40 -11.31 18.80
CA ARG A 130 -22.53 -11.50 19.73
C ARG A 130 -23.57 -12.42 19.09
N SER A 131 -23.98 -13.46 19.83
CA SER A 131 -25.10 -14.35 19.45
C SER A 131 -26.35 -13.53 19.09
N VAL A 132 -27.10 -13.99 18.08
CA VAL A 132 -28.33 -13.34 17.64
C VAL A 132 -29.40 -13.51 18.73
N PRO A 133 -29.96 -12.43 19.30
CA PRO A 133 -31.04 -12.55 20.27
C PRO A 133 -32.26 -13.25 19.66
N VAL A 134 -32.85 -14.21 20.38
CA VAL A 134 -34.03 -14.97 19.91
C VAL A 134 -35.17 -14.07 19.41
N PRO A 135 -35.55 -12.96 20.08
CA PRO A 135 -36.59 -12.07 19.56
C PRO A 135 -36.26 -11.46 18.19
N LEU A 136 -34.98 -11.17 17.94
CA LEU A 136 -34.52 -10.61 16.68
C LEU A 136 -34.51 -11.67 15.56
N PHE A 137 -34.10 -12.90 15.87
CA PHE A 137 -34.23 -14.05 14.98
C PHE A 137 -35.69 -14.25 14.55
N VAL A 138 -36.61 -14.37 15.52
CA VAL A 138 -38.05 -14.54 15.25
C VAL A 138 -38.61 -13.41 14.38
N PHE A 139 -38.17 -12.16 14.62
CA PHE A 139 -38.54 -11.02 13.78
C PHE A 139 -38.12 -11.21 12.32
N PHE A 140 -36.84 -11.51 12.07
CA PHE A 140 -36.33 -11.67 10.71
C PHE A 140 -36.98 -12.83 9.96
N ILE A 141 -37.14 -13.98 10.63
CA ILE A 141 -37.77 -15.16 10.02
C ILE A 141 -39.23 -14.86 9.68
N ASN A 142 -40.01 -14.32 10.62
CA ASN A 142 -41.44 -14.02 10.38
C ASN A 142 -41.62 -13.00 9.25
N GLU A 143 -40.85 -11.91 9.25
CA GLU A 143 -40.94 -10.90 8.18
C GLU A 143 -40.42 -11.44 6.84
N GLY A 144 -39.38 -12.29 6.85
CA GLY A 144 -38.87 -12.98 5.67
C GLY A 144 -39.92 -13.88 5.02
N TYR A 145 -40.55 -14.77 5.79
CA TYR A 145 -41.64 -15.62 5.30
C TYR A 145 -42.87 -14.80 4.87
N ARG A 146 -43.14 -13.65 5.51
CA ARG A 146 -44.23 -12.76 5.09
C ARG A 146 -43.97 -12.13 3.72
N ILE A 147 -42.72 -11.78 3.40
CA ILE A 147 -42.35 -11.13 2.12
C ILE A 147 -42.17 -12.17 1.00
N TYR A 148 -41.43 -13.24 1.27
CA TYR A 148 -40.99 -14.20 0.26
C TYR A 148 -41.81 -15.51 0.25
N GLY A 149 -42.71 -15.71 1.21
CA GLY A 149 -43.50 -16.93 1.32
C GLY A 149 -42.62 -18.18 1.40
N HIS A 150 -42.99 -19.23 0.69
CA HIS A 150 -42.20 -20.48 0.62
C HIS A 150 -40.87 -20.33 -0.13
N THR A 151 -40.67 -19.24 -0.91
CA THR A 151 -39.37 -18.98 -1.55
C THR A 151 -38.32 -18.46 -0.57
N ALA A 152 -38.71 -18.24 0.69
CA ALA A 152 -37.80 -18.12 1.81
C ALA A 152 -37.20 -19.47 2.26
N ASP A 153 -37.48 -20.60 1.58
CA ASP A 153 -36.88 -21.90 1.92
C ASP A 153 -35.35 -21.79 1.90
N PHE A 154 -34.74 -21.72 3.09
CA PHE A 154 -33.33 -21.37 3.32
C PHE A 154 -32.36 -22.49 2.92
N LYS A 155 -32.79 -23.43 2.08
CA LYS A 155 -31.97 -24.56 1.60
C LYS A 155 -30.80 -24.12 0.73
N GLU A 156 -30.95 -23.02 0.01
CA GLU A 156 -29.91 -22.48 -0.86
C GLU A 156 -29.54 -21.06 -0.42
N ASP A 157 -28.25 -20.82 -0.21
CA ASP A 157 -27.69 -19.51 0.16
C ASP A 157 -27.58 -18.64 -1.09
N ASP A 158 -28.24 -17.47 -1.09
CA ASP A 158 -28.25 -16.54 -2.23
C ASP A 158 -26.85 -16.10 -2.62
N VAL A 159 -25.93 -15.94 -1.65
CA VAL A 159 -24.53 -15.60 -1.93
C VAL A 159 -23.88 -16.73 -2.73
N ALA A 160 -24.02 -17.97 -2.27
CA ALA A 160 -23.43 -19.14 -2.93
C ALA A 160 -24.08 -19.44 -4.28
N ARG A 161 -25.39 -19.21 -4.43
CA ARG A 161 -26.09 -19.30 -5.72
C ARG A 161 -25.58 -18.25 -6.68
N PHE A 162 -25.49 -17.00 -6.23
CA PHE A 162 -24.99 -15.90 -7.03
C PHE A 162 -23.54 -16.14 -7.50
N GLU A 163 -22.65 -16.59 -6.61
CA GLU A 163 -21.25 -16.91 -6.98
C GLU A 163 -21.18 -18.06 -7.98
N ARG A 164 -21.99 -19.12 -7.81
CA ARG A 164 -22.05 -20.21 -8.80
C ARG A 164 -22.58 -19.75 -10.15
N LEU A 165 -23.52 -18.81 -10.19
CA LEU A 165 -24.00 -18.23 -11.44
C LEU A 165 -22.92 -17.36 -12.09
N LEU A 166 -22.17 -16.59 -11.31
CA LEU A 166 -21.16 -15.66 -11.83
C LEU A 166 -19.86 -16.35 -12.27
N TYR A 167 -19.39 -17.34 -11.51
CA TYR A 167 -18.11 -18.03 -11.73
C TYR A 167 -18.27 -19.44 -12.30
N GLY A 168 -19.50 -19.97 -12.33
CA GLY A 168 -19.76 -21.30 -12.89
C GLY A 168 -19.29 -21.37 -14.33
N SER A 169 -18.52 -22.41 -14.66
CA SER A 169 -18.01 -22.65 -16.01
C SER A 169 -19.17 -22.53 -17.00
N ALA A 170 -19.06 -21.58 -17.92
CA ALA A 170 -20.00 -21.34 -19.01
C ALA A 170 -19.98 -22.56 -19.93
N THR A 171 -20.66 -23.63 -19.50
CA THR A 171 -21.04 -24.69 -20.41
C THR A 171 -22.01 -24.05 -21.41
N PRO A 172 -21.75 -24.18 -22.73
CA PRO A 172 -22.44 -23.40 -23.76
C PRO A 172 -23.95 -23.67 -23.86
N SER A 173 -24.49 -24.60 -23.07
CA SER A 173 -25.93 -24.88 -22.94
C SER A 173 -26.64 -24.07 -21.85
N ASN A 174 -25.94 -23.30 -21.02
CA ASN A 174 -26.54 -22.57 -19.91
C ASN A 174 -26.80 -21.09 -20.27
N THR A 175 -27.84 -20.87 -21.07
CA THR A 175 -28.50 -19.58 -21.24
C THR A 175 -29.14 -18.97 -19.97
N PRO A 176 -29.47 -19.68 -18.84
CA PRO A 176 -30.24 -19.05 -17.75
C PRO A 176 -29.39 -18.26 -16.73
N THR A 177 -28.14 -17.89 -17.03
CA THR A 177 -27.28 -17.20 -16.06
C THR A 177 -27.73 -15.76 -15.81
N VAL A 178 -28.09 -15.00 -16.87
CA VAL A 178 -28.46 -13.59 -16.75
C VAL A 178 -29.82 -13.43 -16.07
N GLU A 179 -30.81 -14.22 -16.47
CA GLU A 179 -32.16 -14.17 -15.92
C GLU A 179 -32.18 -14.64 -14.46
N SER A 180 -31.39 -15.66 -14.11
CA SER A 180 -31.29 -16.12 -12.71
C SER A 180 -30.58 -15.09 -11.82
N ILE A 181 -29.54 -14.43 -12.32
CA ILE A 181 -28.92 -13.31 -11.59
C ILE A 181 -29.92 -12.17 -11.46
N ARG A 182 -30.61 -11.80 -12.54
CA ARG A 182 -31.64 -10.75 -12.51
C ARG A 182 -32.73 -11.08 -11.52
N GLU A 183 -33.20 -12.33 -11.45
CA GLU A 183 -34.17 -12.79 -10.45
C GLU A 183 -33.64 -12.55 -9.02
N LEU A 184 -32.38 -12.91 -8.73
CA LEU A 184 -31.75 -12.60 -7.43
C LEU A 184 -31.75 -11.11 -7.12
N LEU A 185 -31.41 -10.27 -8.10
CA LEU A 185 -31.36 -8.83 -7.90
C LEU A 185 -32.76 -8.23 -7.73
N THR A 186 -33.72 -8.57 -8.59
CA THR A 186 -35.02 -7.89 -8.65
C THR A 186 -36.05 -8.51 -7.71
N ALA A 187 -36.15 -9.85 -7.65
CA ALA A 187 -37.16 -10.53 -6.83
C ALA A 187 -36.70 -10.69 -5.37
N PHE A 188 -35.41 -10.91 -5.15
CA PHE A 188 -34.85 -11.19 -3.82
C PHE A 188 -34.01 -10.04 -3.24
N GLN A 189 -33.92 -8.91 -3.96
CA GLN A 189 -33.21 -7.70 -3.55
C GLN A 189 -31.74 -7.97 -3.20
N PHE A 190 -31.13 -8.96 -3.85
CA PHE A 190 -29.76 -9.36 -3.57
C PHE A 190 -28.78 -8.25 -3.96
N VAL A 191 -27.74 -8.05 -3.15
CA VAL A 191 -26.62 -7.19 -3.46
C VAL A 191 -25.36 -7.77 -2.79
N PRO A 192 -24.24 -7.92 -3.50
CA PRO A 192 -23.00 -8.37 -2.90
C PRO A 192 -22.50 -7.30 -1.92
N VAL A 193 -21.99 -7.76 -0.78
CA VAL A 193 -21.53 -6.90 0.32
C VAL A 193 -20.13 -7.32 0.73
N ARG A 194 -19.29 -6.35 1.12
CA ARG A 194 -17.89 -6.62 1.47
C ARG A 194 -17.80 -7.64 2.62
N GLY A 195 -16.94 -8.63 2.45
CA GLY A 195 -16.75 -9.71 3.43
C GLY A 195 -17.76 -10.85 3.32
N SER A 196 -18.63 -10.84 2.30
CA SER A 196 -19.48 -11.96 1.93
C SER A 196 -19.16 -12.36 0.49
N GLY A 197 -18.59 -13.55 0.31
CA GLY A 197 -18.16 -14.05 -1.00
C GLY A 197 -16.91 -13.34 -1.54
N SER A 198 -16.86 -13.24 -2.86
CA SER A 198 -15.75 -12.74 -3.66
C SER A 198 -15.58 -11.21 -3.52
N PRO A 199 -14.40 -10.65 -3.88
CA PRO A 199 -14.17 -9.20 -3.82
C PRO A 199 -15.25 -8.42 -4.59
N LEU A 200 -15.77 -7.37 -3.97
CA LEU A 200 -16.94 -6.63 -4.48
C LEU A 200 -16.66 -5.98 -5.84
N ASP A 201 -15.48 -5.41 -6.01
CA ASP A 201 -15.01 -4.80 -7.25
C ASP A 201 -14.85 -5.83 -8.39
N GLU A 202 -14.38 -7.03 -8.09
CA GLU A 202 -14.31 -8.12 -9.06
C GLU A 202 -15.71 -8.59 -9.46
N THR A 203 -16.59 -8.76 -8.49
CA THR A 203 -17.99 -9.15 -8.70
C THR A 203 -18.72 -8.17 -9.61
N VAL A 204 -18.61 -6.87 -9.33
CA VAL A 204 -19.24 -5.80 -10.14
C VAL A 204 -18.64 -5.78 -11.55
N TYR A 205 -17.33 -5.95 -11.68
CA TYR A 205 -16.68 -6.05 -12.99
C TYR A 205 -17.18 -7.24 -13.80
N LEU A 206 -17.30 -8.43 -13.20
CA LEU A 206 -17.81 -9.61 -13.90
C LEU A 206 -19.28 -9.47 -14.30
N ILE A 207 -20.11 -8.90 -13.42
CA ILE A 207 -21.50 -8.56 -13.78
C ILE A 207 -21.55 -7.61 -14.97
N SER A 208 -20.75 -6.54 -14.93
CA SER A 208 -20.75 -5.54 -16.00
C SER A 208 -20.32 -6.10 -17.36
N LYS A 209 -19.51 -7.17 -17.36
CA LYS A 209 -19.16 -7.92 -18.58
C LYS A 209 -20.28 -8.82 -19.07
N LEU A 210 -21.07 -9.38 -18.15
CA LEU A 210 -22.18 -10.25 -18.47
C LEU A 210 -23.35 -9.45 -19.06
N ASP A 211 -23.81 -8.44 -18.33
CA ASP A 211 -24.86 -7.51 -18.76
C ASP A 211 -24.77 -6.23 -17.90
N MET A 212 -24.49 -5.09 -18.55
CA MET A 212 -24.34 -3.81 -17.85
C MET A 212 -25.60 -3.36 -17.13
N SER A 213 -26.79 -3.73 -17.62
CA SER A 213 -28.05 -3.32 -16.98
C SER A 213 -28.23 -3.94 -15.58
N LEU A 214 -27.58 -5.06 -15.29
CA LEU A 214 -27.56 -5.65 -13.95
C LEU A 214 -26.81 -4.78 -12.93
N VAL A 215 -25.88 -3.93 -13.37
CA VAL A 215 -25.23 -2.96 -12.48
C VAL A 215 -26.24 -1.93 -11.98
N ALA A 216 -27.18 -1.50 -12.83
CA ALA A 216 -28.25 -0.61 -12.40
C ALA A 216 -29.15 -1.26 -11.33
N ASP A 217 -29.44 -2.56 -11.47
CA ASP A 217 -30.17 -3.34 -10.46
C ASP A 217 -29.38 -3.43 -9.14
N LEU A 218 -28.05 -3.61 -9.19
CA LEU A 218 -27.21 -3.58 -7.98
C LEU A 218 -27.23 -2.22 -7.28
N VAL A 219 -27.14 -1.12 -8.04
CA VAL A 219 -27.21 0.25 -7.49
C VAL A 219 -28.59 0.51 -6.88
N HIS A 220 -29.65 0.06 -7.55
CA HIS A 220 -31.01 0.12 -7.01
C HIS A 220 -31.11 -0.58 -5.65
N ASN A 221 -30.42 -1.72 -5.50
CA ASN A 221 -30.32 -2.50 -4.27
C ASN A 221 -29.32 -1.96 -3.23
N GLY A 222 -28.72 -0.79 -3.46
CA GLY A 222 -27.87 -0.11 -2.50
C GLY A 222 -26.38 -0.33 -2.66
N LEU A 223 -25.91 -0.86 -3.79
CA LEU A 223 -24.49 -0.86 -4.12
C LEU A 223 -23.98 0.59 -4.24
N ASP A 224 -22.96 0.92 -3.47
CA ASP A 224 -22.23 2.17 -3.62
C ASP A 224 -21.15 2.03 -4.71
N LEU A 225 -21.43 2.55 -5.91
CA LEU A 225 -20.47 2.56 -7.01
C LEU A 225 -19.20 3.32 -6.66
N THR A 226 -19.25 4.35 -5.83
CA THR A 226 -18.06 5.14 -5.49
C THR A 226 -17.03 4.30 -4.74
N ALA A 227 -17.50 3.34 -3.94
CA ALA A 227 -16.66 2.42 -3.17
C ALA A 227 -15.94 1.35 -4.01
N VAL A 228 -16.33 1.17 -5.28
CA VAL A 228 -15.72 0.19 -6.22
C VAL A 228 -15.25 0.79 -7.53
N ASN A 229 -15.50 2.10 -7.74
CA ASN A 229 -15.31 2.78 -9.01
C ASN A 229 -13.91 2.55 -9.58
N ASP A 230 -12.89 2.86 -8.78
CA ASP A 230 -11.52 2.87 -9.27
C ASP A 230 -11.04 1.47 -9.64
N GLN A 231 -11.38 0.45 -8.83
CA GLN A 231 -10.97 -0.93 -9.07
C GLN A 231 -11.72 -1.58 -10.25
N VAL A 232 -12.98 -1.20 -10.48
CA VAL A 232 -13.72 -1.64 -11.67
C VAL A 232 -13.16 -0.95 -12.91
N MET A 233 -12.99 0.38 -12.87
CA MET A 233 -12.48 1.16 -14.00
C MET A 233 -11.03 0.81 -14.35
N GLU A 234 -10.18 0.51 -13.37
CA GLU A 234 -8.85 -0.06 -13.58
C GLU A 234 -8.93 -1.34 -14.43
N ARG A 235 -9.76 -2.31 -14.04
CA ARG A 235 -9.94 -3.56 -14.81
C ARG A 235 -10.54 -3.34 -16.20
N VAL A 236 -11.38 -2.32 -16.38
CA VAL A 236 -11.93 -1.95 -17.70
C VAL A 236 -10.83 -1.40 -18.59
N LEU A 237 -10.05 -0.44 -18.10
CA LEU A 237 -8.97 0.21 -18.85
C LEU A 237 -7.78 -0.73 -19.11
N TRP A 238 -7.63 -1.78 -18.31
CA TRP A 238 -6.63 -2.85 -18.48
C TRP A 238 -7.03 -3.91 -19.52
N ARG A 239 -8.21 -3.82 -20.12
CA ARG A 239 -8.61 -4.72 -21.21
C ARG A 239 -7.84 -4.41 -22.50
N ALA A 240 -7.55 -5.43 -23.30
CA ALA A 240 -6.84 -5.23 -24.57
C ALA A 240 -7.76 -4.64 -25.64
N ASP A 241 -9.04 -4.98 -25.52
CA ASP A 241 -10.13 -4.62 -26.41
C ASP A 241 -10.96 -3.43 -25.89
N VAL A 242 -10.39 -2.59 -25.01
CA VAL A 242 -11.11 -1.39 -24.55
C VAL A 242 -11.35 -0.44 -25.73
N SER A 243 -12.63 -0.12 -25.95
CA SER A 243 -13.08 0.83 -26.97
C SER A 243 -13.75 2.04 -26.32
N ASP A 244 -13.97 3.08 -27.12
CA ASP A 244 -14.70 4.26 -26.69
C ASP A 244 -16.14 3.91 -26.29
N GLU A 245 -16.79 3.06 -27.08
CA GLU A 245 -18.16 2.60 -26.85
C GLU A 245 -18.26 1.79 -25.55
N THR A 246 -17.29 0.91 -25.31
CA THR A 246 -17.20 0.15 -24.06
C THR A 246 -17.05 1.10 -22.88
N LEU A 247 -16.13 2.07 -22.96
CA LEU A 247 -15.92 3.04 -21.89
C LEU A 247 -17.15 3.93 -21.67
N GLN A 248 -17.81 4.36 -22.75
CA GLN A 248 -19.04 5.15 -22.69
C GLN A 248 -20.15 4.41 -21.95
N LEU A 249 -20.27 3.10 -22.16
CA LEU A 249 -21.27 2.27 -21.51
C LEU A 249 -21.09 2.27 -19.98
N TYR A 250 -19.86 2.17 -19.47
CA TYR A 250 -19.60 2.28 -18.02
C TYR A 250 -19.93 3.68 -17.50
N LEU A 251 -19.55 4.74 -18.21
CA LEU A 251 -19.83 6.12 -17.79
C LEU A 251 -21.34 6.42 -17.74
N GLN A 252 -22.10 5.93 -18.71
CA GLN A 252 -23.57 6.05 -18.72
C GLN A 252 -24.24 5.33 -17.54
N ASN A 253 -23.57 4.30 -16.98
CA ASN A 253 -24.06 3.53 -15.83
C ASN A 253 -23.48 4.04 -14.50
N GLY A 254 -22.98 5.28 -14.46
CA GLY A 254 -22.62 5.97 -13.22
C GLY A 254 -21.18 5.80 -12.76
N PHE A 255 -20.37 5.01 -13.47
CA PHE A 255 -18.92 4.98 -13.23
C PHE A 255 -18.28 6.30 -13.67
N LYS A 256 -17.11 6.61 -13.10
CA LYS A 256 -16.37 7.83 -13.33
C LYS A 256 -14.91 7.53 -13.65
N LEU A 257 -14.36 8.28 -14.59
CA LEU A 257 -12.91 8.35 -14.81
C LEU A 257 -12.29 9.21 -13.71
N SER A 258 -11.99 8.58 -12.57
CA SER A 258 -11.23 9.25 -11.51
C SER A 258 -9.77 9.42 -11.93
N PRO A 259 -9.02 10.35 -11.31
CA PRO A 259 -7.57 10.47 -11.52
C PRO A 259 -6.83 9.14 -11.33
N ILE A 260 -7.21 8.35 -10.32
CA ILE A 260 -6.58 7.04 -10.05
C ILE A 260 -6.86 6.08 -11.20
N ALA A 261 -8.10 5.96 -11.65
CA ALA A 261 -8.48 5.08 -12.76
C ALA A 261 -7.77 5.46 -14.07
N ILE A 262 -7.68 6.76 -14.38
CA ILE A 262 -6.99 7.26 -15.59
C ILE A 262 -5.51 6.88 -15.54
N LYS A 263 -4.82 7.18 -14.43
CA LYS A 263 -3.40 6.85 -14.26
C LYS A 263 -3.15 5.33 -14.35
N LYS A 264 -4.04 4.51 -13.75
CA LYS A 264 -3.98 3.04 -13.89
C LYS A 264 -4.19 2.56 -15.32
N GLY A 265 -5.08 3.20 -16.08
CA GLY A 265 -5.24 2.93 -17.50
C GLY A 265 -4.00 3.28 -18.31
N LEU A 266 -3.41 4.46 -18.07
CA LEU A 266 -2.19 4.92 -18.73
C LEU A 266 -0.98 4.03 -18.41
N GLN A 267 -0.89 3.47 -17.20
CA GLN A 267 0.17 2.54 -16.81
C GLN A 267 0.27 1.31 -17.72
N MET A 268 -0.83 0.87 -18.34
CA MET A 268 -0.80 -0.25 -19.29
C MET A 268 -0.28 0.14 -20.67
N ALA A 269 -0.17 1.44 -20.95
CA ALA A 269 0.43 2.00 -22.16
C ALA A 269 -0.09 1.44 -23.48
N ARG A 270 -1.40 1.14 -23.53
CA ARG A 270 -2.04 0.61 -24.73
C ARG A 270 -2.55 1.76 -25.61
N PRO A 271 -2.28 1.72 -26.93
CA PRO A 271 -2.85 2.70 -27.86
C PRO A 271 -4.36 2.78 -27.79
N THR A 272 -5.06 1.63 -27.71
CA THR A 272 -6.53 1.57 -27.64
C THR A 272 -7.08 2.25 -26.39
N THR A 273 -6.47 2.02 -25.22
CA THR A 273 -6.83 2.70 -23.97
C THR A 273 -6.61 4.21 -24.09
N LEU A 274 -5.47 4.63 -24.64
CA LEU A 274 -5.18 6.05 -24.81
C LEU A 274 -6.15 6.74 -25.78
N ASP A 275 -6.48 6.10 -26.90
CA ASP A 275 -7.43 6.64 -27.88
C ASP A 275 -8.83 6.81 -27.27
N ALA A 276 -9.27 5.86 -26.44
CA ALA A 276 -10.54 5.96 -25.70
C ALA A 276 -10.53 7.08 -24.65
N LEU A 277 -9.39 7.34 -24.01
CA LEU A 277 -9.22 8.43 -23.05
C LEU A 277 -9.17 9.80 -23.73
N ARG A 278 -8.45 9.96 -24.85
CA ARG A 278 -8.33 11.22 -25.62
C ARG A 278 -9.66 11.75 -26.12
N ARG A 279 -10.61 10.86 -26.40
CA ARG A 279 -11.98 11.25 -26.82
C ARG A 279 -12.79 11.90 -25.68
N ARG A 280 -12.34 11.79 -24.43
CA ARG A 280 -13.09 12.24 -23.24
C ARG A 280 -12.34 13.24 -22.37
N ILE A 281 -11.02 13.19 -22.39
CA ILE A 281 -10.16 13.99 -21.51
C ILE A 281 -9.28 14.87 -22.41
N PRO A 282 -9.20 16.18 -22.16
CA PRO A 282 -8.32 17.07 -22.89
C PRO A 282 -6.86 16.58 -22.85
N ASP A 283 -6.15 16.67 -23.98
CA ASP A 283 -4.75 16.22 -24.08
C ASP A 283 -3.83 16.85 -23.02
N ALA A 284 -4.08 18.11 -22.65
CA ALA A 284 -3.32 18.81 -21.61
C ALA A 284 -3.52 18.19 -20.20
N GLU A 285 -4.71 17.68 -19.91
CA GLU A 285 -4.98 17.00 -18.63
C GLU A 285 -4.42 15.57 -18.65
N LEU A 286 -4.51 14.87 -19.79
CA LEU A 286 -3.87 13.57 -19.99
C LEU A 286 -2.35 13.63 -19.86
N GLN A 287 -1.73 14.72 -20.34
CA GLN A 287 -0.30 15.00 -20.11
C GLN A 287 0.03 14.97 -18.62
N GLY A 288 -0.72 15.74 -17.80
CA GLY A 288 -0.53 15.77 -16.35
C GLY A 288 -0.71 14.39 -15.71
N PHE A 289 -1.73 13.64 -16.11
CA PHE A 289 -1.92 12.27 -15.63
C PHE A 289 -0.80 11.30 -16.08
N ALA A 290 -0.24 11.47 -17.27
CA ALA A 290 0.87 10.65 -17.75
C ALA A 290 2.15 10.93 -16.93
N GLU A 291 2.44 12.19 -16.65
CA GLU A 291 3.55 12.59 -15.77
C GLU A 291 3.38 12.01 -14.36
N ASP A 292 2.19 12.18 -13.76
CA ASP A 292 1.88 11.61 -12.44
C ASP A 292 1.97 10.07 -12.44
N THR A 293 1.60 9.42 -13.55
CA THR A 293 1.72 7.96 -13.70
C THR A 293 3.17 7.54 -13.67
N ILE A 294 4.07 8.26 -14.33
CA ILE A 294 5.52 8.00 -14.26
C ILE A 294 6.03 8.21 -12.82
N VAL A 295 5.60 9.29 -12.14
CA VAL A 295 5.92 9.55 -10.74
C VAL A 295 5.49 8.39 -9.83
N ASP A 296 4.28 7.86 -10.02
CA ASP A 296 3.77 6.72 -9.26
C ASP A 296 4.50 5.41 -9.60
N MET A 297 4.86 5.20 -10.88
CA MET A 297 5.64 4.04 -11.33
C MET A 297 7.05 3.99 -10.73
N PHE A 298 7.70 5.13 -10.49
CA PHE A 298 8.99 5.19 -9.77
C PHE A 298 8.85 5.14 -8.24
N GLY A 299 7.67 5.50 -7.71
CA GLY A 299 7.39 5.58 -6.27
C GLY A 299 7.44 4.24 -5.52
N PRO A 300 7.33 4.27 -4.18
CA PRO A 300 7.25 3.05 -3.37
C PRO A 300 6.05 2.18 -3.77
N SER A 301 6.14 0.87 -3.52
CA SER A 301 5.02 -0.07 -3.76
C SER A 301 3.92 0.05 -2.69
N THR A 302 3.49 1.27 -2.35
CA THR A 302 2.42 1.50 -1.37
C THR A 302 1.06 1.18 -2.01
N GLY A 303 0.45 0.08 -1.55
CA GLY A 303 -0.85 -0.38 -2.03
C GLY A 303 -0.80 -1.37 -3.20
N ARG A 304 -1.97 -1.80 -3.66
CA ARG A 304 -2.08 -2.68 -4.84
C ARG A 304 -1.89 -1.83 -6.10
N GLY A 305 -0.84 -2.09 -6.89
CA GLY A 305 -0.95 -1.92 -8.35
C GLY A 305 0.04 -1.01 -9.08
N TRP A 306 1.04 -0.37 -8.48
CA TRP A 306 2.05 0.37 -9.26
C TRP A 306 3.26 -0.52 -9.61
N ASN A 307 3.00 -1.50 -10.48
CA ASN A 307 4.03 -2.34 -11.05
C ASN A 307 4.85 -1.57 -12.09
N TRP A 308 6.17 -1.79 -12.05
CA TRP A 308 7.07 -1.29 -13.08
C TRP A 308 6.96 -2.15 -14.33
N VAL A 309 6.64 -1.52 -15.46
CA VAL A 309 6.60 -2.14 -16.78
C VAL A 309 7.43 -1.26 -17.72
N PRO A 310 8.66 -1.66 -18.08
CA PRO A 310 9.57 -0.84 -18.90
C PRO A 310 8.94 -0.31 -20.18
N GLU A 311 8.22 -1.18 -20.89
CA GLU A 311 7.56 -0.86 -22.16
C GLU A 311 6.50 0.23 -21.99
N SER A 312 5.83 0.24 -20.83
CA SER A 312 4.84 1.24 -20.52
C SER A 312 5.45 2.61 -20.24
N ALA A 313 6.57 2.65 -19.51
CA ALA A 313 7.30 3.89 -19.25
C ALA A 313 7.81 4.49 -20.57
N ASP A 314 8.46 3.68 -21.42
CA ASP A 314 8.95 4.09 -22.73
C ASP A 314 7.83 4.66 -23.61
N TYR A 315 6.69 3.96 -23.65
CA TYR A 315 5.54 4.40 -24.42
C TYR A 315 5.00 5.75 -23.92
N LEU A 316 4.77 5.89 -22.61
CA LEU A 316 4.23 7.13 -22.05
C LEU A 316 5.19 8.30 -22.28
N MET A 317 6.48 8.10 -22.02
CA MET A 317 7.49 9.15 -22.20
C MET A 317 7.56 9.63 -23.65
N ARG A 318 7.50 8.70 -24.61
CA ARG A 318 7.52 9.05 -26.04
C ARG A 318 6.23 9.72 -26.50
N VAL A 319 5.07 9.22 -26.07
CA VAL A 319 3.77 9.71 -26.58
C VAL A 319 3.40 11.07 -25.98
N PHE A 320 3.77 11.30 -24.72
CA PHE A 320 3.52 12.54 -23.98
C PHE A 320 4.74 13.46 -23.91
N ASN A 321 5.83 13.15 -24.62
CA ASN A 321 7.09 13.93 -24.60
C ASN A 321 7.54 14.29 -23.18
N ILE A 322 7.49 13.33 -22.25
CA ILE A 322 7.79 13.56 -20.83
C ILE A 322 9.27 13.93 -20.70
N SER A 323 9.55 15.10 -20.16
CA SER A 323 10.91 15.63 -20.05
C SER A 323 11.72 14.90 -18.98
N GLU A 324 13.04 15.00 -19.07
CA GLU A 324 13.95 14.48 -18.04
C GLU A 324 13.73 15.14 -16.68
N ASP A 325 13.27 16.39 -16.62
CA ASP A 325 12.92 17.06 -15.36
C ASP A 325 11.78 16.34 -14.64
N VAL A 326 10.77 15.86 -15.37
CA VAL A 326 9.69 15.06 -14.79
C VAL A 326 10.24 13.72 -14.29
N VAL A 327 11.12 13.08 -15.07
CA VAL A 327 11.75 11.82 -14.65
C VAL A 327 12.64 12.02 -13.42
N ALA A 328 13.36 13.14 -13.33
CA ALA A 328 14.16 13.50 -12.15
C ALA A 328 13.27 13.65 -10.92
N ARG A 329 12.14 14.38 -11.02
CA ARG A 329 11.14 14.49 -9.95
C ARG A 329 10.52 13.14 -9.57
N ALA A 330 10.31 12.27 -10.55
CA ALA A 330 9.74 10.95 -10.34
C ALA A 330 10.73 9.99 -9.67
N LEU A 331 12.00 10.00 -10.10
CA LEU A 331 13.03 9.06 -9.72
C LEU A 331 13.71 9.45 -8.40
N TYR A 332 14.11 10.71 -8.22
CA TYR A 332 14.88 11.13 -7.06
C TYR A 332 14.02 11.26 -5.80
N THR A 333 14.60 10.90 -4.66
CA THR A 333 13.94 11.11 -3.34
C THR A 333 13.84 12.60 -3.02
N HIS A 334 14.88 13.36 -3.37
CA HIS A 334 15.01 14.80 -3.16
C HIS A 334 15.39 15.47 -4.48
N PRO A 335 14.42 15.67 -5.39
CA PRO A 335 14.72 16.16 -6.73
C PRO A 335 15.27 17.59 -6.75
N ASP A 336 14.90 18.41 -5.76
CA ASP A 336 15.29 19.82 -5.65
C ASP A 336 16.69 20.03 -5.07
N ASP A 337 17.33 18.98 -4.54
CA ASP A 337 18.68 19.09 -3.99
C ASP A 337 19.71 19.32 -5.09
N GLU A 338 20.76 20.11 -4.81
CA GLU A 338 21.88 20.24 -5.74
C GLU A 338 22.65 18.91 -5.83
N PRO A 339 22.97 18.43 -7.06
CA PRO A 339 23.83 17.28 -7.21
C PRO A 339 25.24 17.58 -6.69
N LEU A 340 25.89 16.57 -6.11
CA LEU A 340 27.30 16.66 -5.74
C LEU A 340 28.17 16.85 -6.99
N PRO A 341 29.38 17.42 -6.86
CA PRO A 341 30.28 17.65 -8.01
C PRO A 341 30.58 16.40 -8.86
N ASN A 342 30.46 15.21 -8.27
CA ASN A 342 30.65 13.92 -8.92
C ASN A 342 29.34 13.29 -9.45
N GLY A 343 28.28 14.08 -9.60
CA GLY A 343 26.96 13.63 -10.05
C GLY A 343 26.18 12.79 -9.02
N GLY A 344 26.74 12.54 -7.84
CA GLY A 344 26.06 11.83 -6.75
C GLY A 344 25.03 12.69 -6.03
N ARG A 345 24.17 12.05 -5.22
CA ARG A 345 23.22 12.75 -4.32
C ARG A 345 23.71 12.59 -2.88
N ALA A 346 23.57 13.65 -2.07
CA ALA A 346 24.03 13.64 -0.68
C ALA A 346 23.08 12.86 0.25
N GLU A 347 21.79 12.81 -0.09
CA GLU A 347 20.77 12.15 0.72
C GLU A 347 20.51 10.71 0.26
N PHE A 348 20.34 9.83 1.23
CA PHE A 348 20.13 8.40 1.04
C PHE A 348 18.75 7.98 1.58
N PRO A 349 17.92 7.23 0.83
CA PRO A 349 18.18 6.68 -0.51
C PRO A 349 18.18 7.76 -1.60
N ALA A 350 18.97 7.57 -2.65
CA ALA A 350 19.10 8.54 -3.74
C ALA A 350 17.84 8.56 -4.64
N THR A 351 17.18 7.41 -4.79
CA THR A 351 16.00 7.23 -5.63
C THR A 351 14.79 6.71 -4.83
N ARG A 352 13.59 7.11 -5.25
CA ARG A 352 12.30 6.63 -4.71
C ARG A 352 12.10 5.14 -4.98
N CYS A 353 12.69 4.62 -6.04
CA CYS A 353 12.54 3.21 -6.40
C CYS A 353 13.29 2.27 -5.43
N TYR A 354 14.24 2.77 -4.62
CA TYR A 354 14.84 2.04 -3.49
C TYR A 354 13.79 1.42 -2.56
N MET A 355 12.58 1.97 -2.50
CA MET A 355 11.49 1.50 -1.64
C MET A 355 10.57 0.46 -2.28
N LYS A 356 10.79 0.11 -3.56
CA LYS A 356 9.98 -0.89 -4.25
C LYS A 356 10.29 -2.29 -3.73
N ALA A 357 9.30 -3.18 -3.80
CA ALA A 357 9.50 -4.60 -3.48
C ALA A 357 10.60 -5.20 -4.37
N ASN A 358 10.58 -4.88 -5.67
CA ASN A 358 11.60 -5.26 -6.65
C ASN A 358 12.07 -4.03 -7.45
N PRO A 359 13.19 -3.39 -7.06
CA PRO A 359 13.71 -2.21 -7.76
C PRO A 359 14.57 -2.54 -8.99
N CYS A 360 15.08 -3.78 -9.09
CA CYS A 360 16.07 -4.18 -10.11
C CYS A 360 15.60 -3.92 -11.55
N PRO A 361 14.34 -4.21 -11.94
CA PRO A 361 13.83 -3.86 -13.27
C PRO A 361 13.85 -2.36 -13.58
N VAL A 362 13.62 -1.51 -12.57
CA VAL A 362 13.65 -0.04 -12.72
C VAL A 362 15.07 0.40 -13.01
N TRP A 363 16.04 -0.04 -12.20
CA TRP A 363 17.45 0.32 -12.35
C TRP A 363 18.05 -0.14 -13.66
N ARG A 364 17.74 -1.37 -14.11
CA ARG A 364 18.16 -1.86 -15.44
C ARG A 364 17.58 -1.02 -16.57
N TRP A 365 16.32 -0.61 -16.45
CA TRP A 365 15.71 0.28 -17.42
C TRP A 365 16.41 1.65 -17.43
N VAL A 366 16.67 2.25 -16.26
CA VAL A 366 17.39 3.53 -16.17
C VAL A 366 18.76 3.45 -16.84
N LEU A 367 19.54 2.41 -16.54
CA LEU A 367 20.84 2.18 -17.16
C LEU A 367 20.73 2.02 -18.69
N LYS A 368 19.77 1.24 -19.18
CA LYS A 368 19.55 1.02 -20.61
C LYS A 368 19.12 2.31 -21.33
N THR A 369 18.25 3.10 -20.72
CA THR A 369 17.63 4.28 -21.34
C THR A 369 18.58 5.47 -21.35
N TYR A 370 19.32 5.68 -20.26
CA TYR A 370 20.15 6.88 -20.08
C TYR A 370 21.65 6.64 -20.23
N GLY A 371 22.10 5.39 -20.17
CA GLY A 371 23.52 5.03 -20.27
C GLY A 371 24.27 5.11 -18.94
N PRO A 372 25.54 4.64 -18.92
CA PRO A 372 26.31 4.40 -17.70
C PRO A 372 26.74 5.66 -16.94
N SER A 373 26.93 6.77 -17.65
CA SER A 373 27.43 8.04 -17.08
C SER A 373 26.32 8.98 -16.63
N HIS A 374 25.05 8.64 -16.88
CA HIS A 374 23.94 9.54 -16.60
C HIS A 374 23.67 9.68 -15.10
N PRO A 375 23.34 10.87 -14.57
CA PRO A 375 23.05 11.07 -13.14
C PRO A 375 21.96 10.15 -12.57
N PHE A 376 20.94 9.79 -13.37
CA PHE A 376 19.91 8.82 -12.95
C PHE A 376 20.49 7.42 -12.71
N THR A 377 21.39 7.00 -13.60
CA THR A 377 22.08 5.72 -13.52
C THR A 377 23.01 5.70 -12.31
N LEU A 378 23.76 6.77 -12.07
CA LEU A 378 24.65 6.87 -10.91
C LEU A 378 23.87 6.81 -9.59
N ALA A 379 22.74 7.51 -9.49
CA ALA A 379 21.88 7.43 -8.30
C ALA A 379 21.27 6.03 -8.11
N SER A 380 20.86 5.38 -9.20
CA SER A 380 20.36 4.00 -9.17
C SER A 380 21.45 3.01 -8.73
N PHE A 381 22.70 3.23 -9.13
CA PHE A 381 23.84 2.42 -8.72
C PHE A 381 24.19 2.62 -7.24
N ASP A 382 24.16 3.86 -6.73
CA ASP A 382 24.32 4.16 -5.30
C ASP A 382 23.27 3.38 -4.46
N ASP A 383 22.02 3.38 -4.91
CA ASP A 383 20.92 2.64 -4.29
C ASP A 383 21.05 1.12 -4.43
N ALA A 384 21.54 0.62 -5.56
CA ALA A 384 21.79 -0.80 -5.76
C ALA A 384 22.87 -1.31 -4.78
N LEU A 385 24.03 -0.64 -4.74
CA LEU A 385 25.14 -0.97 -3.83
C LEU A 385 24.72 -0.96 -2.37
N SER A 386 23.85 -0.02 -2.02
CA SER A 386 23.39 0.19 -0.66
C SER A 386 22.22 -0.71 -0.26
N ARG A 387 21.52 -1.41 -1.15
CA ARG A 387 20.41 -2.26 -0.73
C ARG A 387 20.93 -3.55 -0.10
N ALA A 388 20.58 -3.77 1.17
CA ALA A 388 21.12 -4.86 2.00
C ALA A 388 20.52 -6.25 1.74
N ALA A 389 19.37 -6.30 1.06
CA ALA A 389 18.52 -7.48 1.07
C ALA A 389 19.04 -8.55 0.11
N ALA A 390 19.05 -9.79 0.59
CA ALA A 390 19.58 -11.03 0.02
C ALA A 390 18.94 -11.51 -1.29
N ASP A 391 18.66 -10.60 -2.21
CA ASP A 391 18.19 -10.96 -3.54
C ASP A 391 19.40 -11.22 -4.43
N ARG A 392 19.54 -12.46 -4.92
CA ARG A 392 20.60 -12.83 -5.87
C ARG A 392 20.54 -11.97 -7.13
N ASP A 393 19.36 -11.49 -7.48
CA ASP A 393 19.16 -10.60 -8.62
C ASP A 393 19.93 -9.27 -8.45
N LEU A 394 20.17 -8.84 -7.21
CA LEU A 394 20.91 -7.61 -6.93
C LEU A 394 22.40 -7.73 -7.31
N HIS A 395 23.01 -8.91 -7.08
CA HIS A 395 24.39 -9.14 -7.48
C HIS A 395 24.55 -9.02 -8.99
N ALA A 396 23.66 -9.69 -9.74
CA ALA A 396 23.63 -9.60 -11.20
C ALA A 396 23.38 -8.16 -11.69
N VAL A 397 22.59 -7.36 -10.95
CA VAL A 397 22.44 -5.93 -11.26
C VAL A 397 23.76 -5.19 -11.12
N HIS A 398 24.53 -5.38 -10.05
CA HIS A 398 25.82 -4.69 -9.90
C HIS A 398 26.76 -4.98 -11.07
N ASP A 399 26.89 -6.25 -11.45
CA ASP A 399 27.72 -6.65 -12.59
C ASP A 399 27.19 -6.01 -13.89
N THR A 400 25.87 -5.96 -14.09
CA THR A 400 25.26 -5.28 -15.26
C THR A 400 25.66 -3.79 -15.33
N PHE A 401 25.65 -3.08 -14.20
CA PHE A 401 26.09 -1.67 -14.15
C PHE A 401 27.57 -1.54 -14.52
N LEU A 402 28.42 -2.38 -13.92
CA LEU A 402 29.87 -2.33 -14.11
C LEU A 402 30.28 -2.72 -15.54
N GLU A 403 29.68 -3.77 -16.10
CA GLU A 403 29.87 -4.20 -17.49
C GLU A 403 29.40 -3.14 -18.50
N SER A 404 28.38 -2.37 -18.14
CA SER A 404 27.91 -1.24 -18.97
C SER A 404 28.80 -0.01 -18.89
N GLY A 405 29.84 -0.02 -18.05
CA GLY A 405 30.81 1.07 -17.90
C GLY A 405 30.54 2.05 -16.75
N VAL A 406 29.67 1.69 -15.79
CA VAL A 406 29.46 2.53 -14.59
C VAL A 406 30.72 2.47 -13.72
N LYS A 407 31.21 3.63 -13.30
CA LYS A 407 32.41 3.76 -12.46
C LYS A 407 32.06 3.88 -10.98
N PHE A 408 32.96 3.38 -10.13
CA PHE A 408 32.92 3.65 -8.71
C PHE A 408 33.40 5.07 -8.38
N PHE A 409 32.97 5.58 -7.22
CA PHE A 409 33.40 6.86 -6.65
C PHE A 409 33.86 6.69 -5.20
N PRO A 410 34.67 7.62 -4.64
CA PRO A 410 35.14 7.52 -3.24
C PRO A 410 34.04 7.26 -2.21
N ARG A 411 32.83 7.83 -2.42
CA ARG A 411 31.67 7.64 -1.53
C ARG A 411 31.22 6.17 -1.43
N HIS A 412 31.47 5.35 -2.46
CA HIS A 412 31.07 3.94 -2.48
C HIS A 412 31.89 3.08 -1.52
N VAL A 413 33.09 3.49 -1.13
CA VAL A 413 33.90 2.79 -0.12
C VAL A 413 33.11 2.59 1.16
N LYS A 414 32.44 3.63 1.63
CA LYS A 414 31.57 3.58 2.82
C LYS A 414 30.46 2.54 2.66
N ILE A 415 29.78 2.54 1.51
CA ILE A 415 28.68 1.62 1.23
C ILE A 415 29.18 0.18 1.25
N LEU A 416 30.30 -0.11 0.56
CA LEU A 416 30.91 -1.43 0.55
C LEU A 416 31.40 -1.86 1.94
N ALA A 417 31.99 -0.94 2.71
CA ALA A 417 32.43 -1.17 4.09
C ALA A 417 31.27 -1.49 5.05
N CYS A 418 30.09 -0.88 4.84
CA CYS A 418 28.87 -1.28 5.54
C CYS A 418 28.42 -2.69 5.12
N ARG A 419 28.47 -2.98 3.82
CA ARG A 419 27.92 -4.20 3.21
C ARG A 419 28.74 -5.44 3.50
N VAL A 420 30.07 -5.33 3.60
CA VAL A 420 30.93 -6.46 3.94
C VAL A 420 30.60 -7.06 5.32
N LEU A 421 30.04 -6.25 6.22
CA LEU A 421 29.56 -6.67 7.54
C LEU A 421 28.17 -7.34 7.52
N HIS A 422 27.53 -7.46 6.36
CA HIS A 422 26.28 -8.18 6.19
C HIS A 422 26.55 -9.58 5.63
N ARG A 423 26.06 -10.62 6.32
CA ARG A 423 26.37 -12.04 6.04
C ARG A 423 26.22 -12.43 4.57
N ASP A 424 25.14 -12.00 3.93
CA ASP A 424 24.81 -12.43 2.56
C ASP A 424 25.52 -11.59 1.49
N MET A 425 26.15 -10.48 1.89
CA MET A 425 26.80 -9.53 0.99
C MET A 425 28.33 -9.54 1.11
N THR A 426 28.93 -10.23 2.09
CA THR A 426 30.38 -10.18 2.34
C THR A 426 31.20 -10.54 1.11
N SER A 427 30.90 -11.67 0.46
CA SER A 427 31.63 -12.13 -0.73
C SER A 427 31.43 -11.18 -1.93
N ASN A 428 30.20 -10.71 -2.13
CA ASN A 428 29.89 -9.76 -3.19
C ASN A 428 30.56 -8.39 -2.95
N ALA A 429 30.62 -7.91 -1.71
CA ALA A 429 31.30 -6.66 -1.37
C ALA A 429 32.81 -6.75 -1.63
N LEU A 430 33.43 -7.89 -1.36
CA LEU A 430 34.82 -8.15 -1.73
C LEU A 430 35.03 -8.17 -3.25
N HIS A 431 34.16 -8.85 -3.99
CA HIS A 431 34.17 -8.83 -5.47
C HIS A 431 34.09 -7.40 -6.00
N LEU A 432 33.11 -6.61 -5.53
CA LEU A 432 32.95 -5.21 -5.93
C LEU A 432 34.16 -4.35 -5.57
N LEU A 433 34.79 -4.58 -4.41
CA LEU A 433 36.02 -3.87 -4.03
C LEU A 433 37.19 -4.19 -4.97
N ARG A 434 37.31 -5.44 -5.44
CA ARG A 434 38.35 -5.82 -6.41
C ARG A 434 38.12 -5.17 -7.78
N VAL A 435 36.86 -5.10 -8.22
CA VAL A 435 36.52 -4.37 -9.44
C VAL A 435 36.82 -2.88 -9.28
N LEU A 436 36.45 -2.28 -8.13
CA LEU A 436 36.79 -0.89 -7.78
C LEU A 436 38.30 -0.66 -7.83
N ARG A 437 39.10 -1.51 -7.18
CA ARG A 437 40.57 -1.43 -7.21
C ARG A 437 41.09 -1.47 -8.64
N THR A 438 40.58 -2.38 -9.47
CA THR A 438 40.97 -2.50 -10.87
C THR A 438 40.67 -1.20 -11.65
N GLN A 439 39.49 -0.60 -11.46
CA GLN A 439 39.13 0.69 -12.07
C GLN A 439 40.08 1.80 -11.64
N VAL A 440 40.36 1.93 -10.33
CA VAL A 440 41.25 2.97 -9.80
C VAL A 440 42.69 2.78 -10.27
N SER A 441 43.20 1.55 -10.28
CA SER A 441 44.53 1.23 -10.81
C SER A 441 44.64 1.54 -12.30
N GLN A 442 43.61 1.25 -13.08
CA GLN A 442 43.57 1.58 -14.50
C GLN A 442 43.55 3.11 -14.70
N ASP A 443 42.71 3.84 -13.96
CA ASP A 443 42.62 5.30 -14.05
C ASP A 443 43.95 5.98 -13.63
N LEU A 444 44.71 5.40 -12.68
CA LEU A 444 46.06 5.82 -12.32
C LEU A 444 47.08 5.56 -13.44
N LEU A 445 47.05 4.37 -14.05
CA LEU A 445 47.94 4.01 -15.16
C LEU A 445 47.71 4.86 -16.41
N ASP A 446 46.45 5.19 -16.68
CA ASP A 446 46.04 6.02 -17.81
C ASP A 446 46.21 7.52 -17.52
N GLU A 447 46.73 7.91 -16.34
CA GLU A 447 46.89 9.30 -15.88
C GLU A 447 45.58 10.12 -15.93
N THR A 448 44.43 9.45 -15.78
CA THR A 448 43.10 10.09 -15.81
C THR A 448 42.60 10.48 -14.43
N LEU A 449 43.19 9.93 -13.37
CA LEU A 449 42.84 10.25 -11.98
C LEU A 449 43.57 11.52 -11.52
N SER A 450 42.81 12.58 -11.21
CA SER A 450 43.38 13.81 -10.67
C SER A 450 43.99 13.60 -9.28
N ASP A 451 44.94 14.46 -8.88
CA ASP A 451 45.51 14.42 -7.52
C ASP A 451 44.44 14.62 -6.44
N ASP A 452 43.43 15.46 -6.70
CA ASP A 452 42.30 15.68 -5.80
C ASP A 452 41.43 14.43 -5.66
N ASP A 453 41.15 13.73 -6.76
CA ASP A 453 40.41 12.47 -6.74
C ASP A 453 41.20 11.37 -6.04
N ARG A 454 42.52 11.32 -6.27
CA ARG A 454 43.44 10.40 -5.61
C ARG A 454 43.42 10.61 -4.09
N GLU A 455 43.47 11.86 -3.63
CA GLU A 455 43.35 12.20 -2.21
C GLU A 455 41.97 11.81 -1.66
N ALA A 456 40.89 12.07 -2.41
CA ALA A 456 39.54 11.71 -2.00
C ALA A 456 39.36 10.20 -1.82
N TRP A 457 39.91 9.38 -2.72
CA TRP A 457 39.93 7.92 -2.60
C TRP A 457 40.73 7.45 -1.39
N ALA A 458 41.94 7.97 -1.20
CA ALA A 458 42.79 7.62 -0.07
C ALA A 458 42.10 7.97 1.27
N ARG A 459 41.48 9.15 1.34
CA ARG A 459 40.71 9.58 2.50
C ARG A 459 39.53 8.66 2.79
N ALA A 460 38.74 8.30 1.77
CA ALA A 460 37.60 7.41 1.95
C ALA A 460 38.01 6.02 2.48
N LEU A 461 39.07 5.41 1.94
CA LEU A 461 39.60 4.13 2.42
C LEU A 461 40.15 4.22 3.84
N GLN A 462 40.87 5.30 4.14
CA GLN A 462 41.46 5.54 5.46
C GLN A 462 40.38 5.77 6.53
N GLU A 463 39.34 6.55 6.23
CA GLU A 463 38.32 6.95 7.19
C GLU A 463 37.23 5.89 7.38
N GLU A 464 36.86 5.15 6.34
CA GLU A 464 35.71 4.22 6.39
C GLU A 464 36.14 2.76 6.63
N VAL A 465 37.40 2.39 6.36
CA VAL A 465 37.89 1.00 6.51
C VAL A 465 39.18 0.92 7.35
N VAL A 466 40.31 1.43 6.85
CA VAL A 466 41.64 1.09 7.38
C VAL A 466 41.90 1.69 8.76
N GLY A 467 41.49 2.95 8.98
CA GLY A 467 41.64 3.67 10.25
C GLY A 467 40.35 3.80 11.03
N ASN A 468 39.29 3.09 10.64
CA ASN A 468 38.00 3.18 11.28
C ASN A 468 37.92 2.22 12.48
N GLU A 469 38.03 2.78 13.70
CA GLU A 469 37.94 2.00 14.94
C GLU A 469 36.58 1.30 15.11
N GLU A 470 35.48 1.90 14.61
CA GLU A 470 34.15 1.26 14.66
C GLU A 470 34.10 0.04 13.74
N TRP A 471 34.68 0.13 12.55
CA TRP A 471 34.75 -1.00 11.61
C TRP A 471 35.61 -2.13 12.17
N ASP A 472 36.80 -1.82 12.69
CA ASP A 472 37.68 -2.78 13.37
C ASP A 472 36.99 -3.41 14.60
N HIS A 473 36.27 -2.61 15.39
CA HIS A 473 35.47 -3.12 16.50
C HIS A 473 34.34 -4.05 16.05
N ARG A 474 33.59 -3.70 15.00
CA ARG A 474 32.51 -4.55 14.45
C ARG A 474 33.05 -5.88 13.93
N MET A 475 34.21 -5.85 13.28
CA MET A 475 34.90 -7.06 12.84
C MET A 475 35.30 -7.96 14.02
N ARG A 476 35.79 -7.38 15.13
CA ARG A 476 36.18 -8.14 16.33
C ARG A 476 35.00 -8.61 17.18
N THR A 477 33.92 -7.83 17.26
CA THR A 477 32.74 -8.12 18.11
C THR A 477 31.70 -9.00 17.44
N THR A 478 31.91 -9.34 16.17
CA THR A 478 31.23 -10.42 15.47
C THR A 478 29.70 -10.35 15.47
N GLN A 479 29.12 -9.15 15.63
CA GLN A 479 27.71 -8.90 15.39
C GLN A 479 27.50 -8.66 13.89
N LEU A 480 27.25 -9.72 13.14
CA LEU A 480 26.65 -9.54 11.83
C LEU A 480 25.18 -9.16 12.07
N GLU A 481 24.77 -8.01 11.53
CA GLU A 481 23.35 -7.64 11.51
C GLU A 481 22.61 -8.79 10.82
N GLY A 482 21.66 -9.40 11.54
CA GLY A 482 20.81 -10.43 10.95
C GLY A 482 20.05 -9.83 9.79
N GLY A 483 19.86 -10.60 8.71
CA GLY A 483 18.99 -10.22 7.60
C GLY A 483 17.56 -9.91 8.06
N ALA A 484 16.60 -9.80 7.14
CA ALA A 484 15.23 -9.31 7.40
C ALA A 484 14.46 -9.89 8.62
N ARG A 485 14.95 -10.96 9.26
CA ARG A 485 14.43 -11.57 10.50
C ARG A 485 15.08 -11.11 11.81
N GLY A 486 15.97 -10.10 11.81
CA GLY A 486 16.29 -9.30 13.00
C GLY A 486 17.06 -9.98 14.15
N GLY A 487 17.87 -11.00 13.88
CA GLY A 487 18.72 -11.64 14.89
C GLY A 487 20.20 -11.34 14.66
N ALA A 488 20.86 -10.59 15.55
CA ALA A 488 22.31 -10.45 15.52
C ALA A 488 22.96 -11.80 15.87
N PHE A 489 23.64 -12.43 14.90
CA PHE A 489 24.37 -13.67 15.15
C PHE A 489 25.78 -13.33 15.60
N ARG A 490 26.20 -13.86 16.75
CA ARG A 490 27.61 -13.85 17.15
C ARG A 490 28.33 -14.97 16.43
N ILE A 491 29.26 -14.62 15.54
CA ILE A 491 30.23 -15.57 14.98
C ILE A 491 31.49 -15.62 15.84
N SER A 492 32.22 -16.73 15.87
CA SER A 492 33.43 -16.87 16.69
C SER A 492 34.69 -16.25 16.05
N LYS A 493 34.64 -16.03 14.73
CA LYS A 493 35.71 -15.43 13.92
C LYS A 493 35.08 -14.57 12.82
N PRO A 494 35.72 -13.47 12.40
CA PRO A 494 35.28 -12.71 11.22
C PRO A 494 35.28 -13.61 9.97
N PRO A 495 34.38 -13.38 8.99
CA PRO A 495 34.44 -14.09 7.72
C PRO A 495 35.78 -13.81 7.02
N GLU A 496 36.36 -14.83 6.37
CA GLU A 496 37.61 -14.70 5.62
C GLU A 496 37.53 -13.60 4.55
N ASP A 497 36.41 -13.55 3.83
CA ASP A 497 36.13 -12.51 2.83
C ASP A 497 36.19 -11.08 3.40
N ALA A 498 35.80 -10.89 4.66
CA ALA A 498 35.85 -9.58 5.30
C ALA A 498 37.29 -9.19 5.72
N LEU A 499 38.13 -10.17 6.07
CA LEU A 499 39.57 -9.93 6.28
C LEU A 499 40.28 -9.66 4.95
N MET A 500 39.92 -10.37 3.89
CA MET A 500 40.41 -10.09 2.54
C MET A 500 40.00 -8.69 2.10
N PHE A 501 38.76 -8.27 2.36
CA PHE A 501 38.29 -6.91 2.06
C PHE A 501 39.16 -5.83 2.73
N LEU A 502 39.55 -6.04 3.99
CA LEU A 502 40.46 -5.12 4.70
C LEU A 502 41.85 -5.08 4.05
N ASN A 503 42.39 -6.23 3.65
CA ASN A 503 43.71 -6.30 3.02
C ASN A 503 43.69 -5.63 1.65
N GLU A 504 42.71 -5.92 0.81
CA GLU A 504 42.51 -5.26 -0.49
C GLU A 504 42.37 -3.73 -0.33
N SER A 505 41.65 -3.28 0.70
CA SER A 505 41.52 -1.84 1.01
C SER A 505 42.85 -1.20 1.41
N ARG A 506 43.70 -1.92 2.17
CA ARG A 506 45.05 -1.44 2.55
C ARG A 506 45.99 -1.36 1.36
N GLU A 507 45.95 -2.36 0.49
CA GLU A 507 46.78 -2.37 -0.71
C GLU A 507 46.38 -1.24 -1.66
N LEU A 508 45.08 -1.07 -1.93
CA LEU A 508 44.58 0.05 -2.73
C LEU A 508 44.96 1.40 -2.11
N LEU A 509 44.89 1.54 -0.78
CA LEU A 509 45.34 2.75 -0.09
C LEU A 509 46.85 2.99 -0.28
N ALA A 510 47.68 1.94 -0.25
CA ALA A 510 49.11 2.05 -0.50
C ALA A 510 49.40 2.51 -1.94
N ASP A 511 48.67 1.98 -2.92
CA ASP A 511 48.78 2.36 -4.33
C ASP A 511 48.41 3.86 -4.54
N LEU A 512 47.42 4.33 -3.79
CA LEU A 512 46.93 5.72 -3.83
C LEU A 512 47.81 6.71 -3.08
N LEU A 513 48.68 6.29 -2.16
CA LEU A 513 49.60 7.23 -1.52
C LEU A 513 50.76 7.51 -2.46
N PRO A 514 51.20 8.78 -2.62
CA PRO A 514 52.39 9.07 -3.39
C PRO A 514 53.53 8.24 -2.82
N VAL A 515 54.30 7.59 -3.70
CA VAL A 515 55.54 6.90 -3.31
C VAL A 515 56.38 7.99 -2.66
N SER A 516 56.38 7.99 -1.33
CA SER A 516 57.15 8.95 -0.55
C SER A 516 58.56 8.86 -1.09
N VAL A 517 58.99 9.85 -1.88
CA VAL A 517 60.41 10.03 -2.17
C VAL A 517 61.01 10.16 -0.80
N THR A 518 61.69 9.09 -0.37
CA THR A 518 62.17 8.85 0.99
C THR A 518 63.21 9.92 1.29
N GLY A 519 62.73 11.08 1.70
CA GLY A 519 63.51 12.31 1.71
C GLY A 519 62.71 13.45 2.34
N LEU A 520 62.77 13.50 3.67
CA LEU A 520 62.68 14.73 4.48
C LEU A 520 61.34 15.50 4.48
N ARG A 521 60.48 15.21 5.45
CA ARG A 521 60.27 16.08 6.64
C ARG A 521 59.11 15.55 7.47
N ARG A 522 59.43 15.11 8.69
CA ARG A 522 58.50 14.90 9.79
C ARG A 522 57.92 16.27 10.16
N ARG A 523 56.75 16.62 9.62
CA ARG A 523 56.03 17.85 9.96
C ARG A 523 55.05 17.48 11.06
N ASP A 524 55.25 18.05 12.25
CA ASP A 524 54.40 17.84 13.42
C ASP A 524 52.95 18.21 13.09
N SER A 525 52.06 17.23 13.24
CA SER A 525 50.64 17.34 12.97
C SER A 525 49.96 18.18 14.06
N SER A 526 49.76 19.47 13.78
CA SER A 526 48.81 20.29 14.51
C SER A 526 47.38 19.78 14.24
N ARG A 527 46.68 19.36 15.30
CA ARG A 527 45.24 19.02 15.29
C ARG A 527 44.43 20.17 14.67
N SER A 528 44.07 20.08 13.39
CA SER A 528 42.96 20.87 12.85
C SER A 528 41.65 20.23 13.31
N SER A 529 40.67 21.06 13.65
CA SER A 529 39.34 20.61 14.04
C SER A 529 38.67 19.87 12.88
N ARG A 530 38.63 18.55 12.95
CA ARG A 530 37.91 17.70 12.00
C ARG A 530 36.44 18.12 11.97
N GLN A 531 35.96 18.61 10.82
CA GLN A 531 34.54 18.52 10.50
C GLN A 531 34.23 17.03 10.40
N THR A 532 33.61 16.48 11.44
CA THR A 532 33.25 15.05 11.46
C THR A 532 32.10 14.85 10.49
N SER A 533 32.36 14.11 9.42
CA SER A 533 31.35 13.43 8.63
C SER A 533 30.34 12.73 9.57
N PRO A 534 29.04 12.72 9.25
CA PRO A 534 28.05 12.06 10.09
C PRO A 534 28.47 10.62 10.41
N SER A 535 28.59 10.29 11.70
CA SER A 535 28.91 8.94 12.16
C SER A 535 27.97 7.88 11.56
N MET A 536 28.41 6.63 11.47
CA MET A 536 27.58 5.51 11.00
C MET A 536 26.28 5.35 11.80
N LYS A 537 26.30 5.64 13.11
CA LYS A 537 25.11 5.69 13.98
C LYS A 537 24.09 6.74 13.53
N THR A 538 24.53 7.89 13.03
CA THR A 538 23.66 8.92 12.45
C THR A 538 23.02 8.45 11.15
N TRP A 539 23.72 7.66 10.33
CA TRP A 539 23.18 7.12 9.08
C TRP A 539 22.07 6.09 9.33
N VAL A 540 22.30 5.08 10.18
CA VAL A 540 21.27 4.08 10.54
C VAL A 540 20.08 4.73 11.23
N ARG A 541 20.33 5.71 12.12
CA ARG A 541 19.25 6.45 12.80
C ARG A 541 18.43 7.32 11.83
N ARG A 542 19.07 7.94 10.84
CA ARG A 542 18.37 8.70 9.78
C ARG A 542 17.49 7.79 8.93
N MET A 543 18.02 6.64 8.48
CA MET A 543 17.25 5.60 7.79
C MET A 543 16.03 5.12 8.58
N SER A 544 16.21 4.77 9.86
CA SER A 544 15.10 4.31 10.71
C SER A 544 14.08 5.40 11.08
N THR A 545 14.49 6.67 11.07
CA THR A 545 13.57 7.80 11.34
C THR A 545 12.79 8.15 10.09
N TRP A 546 13.49 8.32 8.97
CA TRP A 546 12.88 8.54 7.66
C TRP A 546 11.91 7.42 7.26
N TRP A 547 12.25 6.14 7.51
CA TRP A 547 11.35 5.01 7.28
C TRP A 547 10.08 5.10 8.13
N ARG A 548 10.20 5.49 9.40
CA ARG A 548 9.03 5.67 10.29
C ARG A 548 8.15 6.83 9.81
N ASP A 549 8.74 7.93 9.38
CA ASP A 549 8.01 9.10 8.91
C ASP A 549 7.23 8.77 7.61
N GLN A 550 7.87 8.08 6.66
CA GLN A 550 7.22 7.65 5.40
C GLN A 550 6.13 6.58 5.60
N VAL A 551 6.30 5.66 6.55
CA VAL A 551 5.26 4.68 6.89
C VAL A 551 4.09 5.34 7.62
N SER A 552 4.37 6.30 8.51
CA SER A 552 3.32 6.96 9.31
C SER A 552 2.48 7.96 8.51
N ASP A 553 3.05 8.65 7.52
CA ASP A 553 2.28 9.49 6.59
C ASP A 553 1.42 8.66 5.64
N ASN A 554 1.90 7.50 5.19
CA ASN A 554 1.12 6.61 4.31
C ASN A 554 0.06 5.77 5.04
N GLN A 555 0.28 5.42 6.31
CA GLN A 555 -0.74 4.73 7.11
C GLN A 555 -1.95 5.62 7.39
N ARG A 556 -1.79 6.95 7.50
CA ARG A 556 -2.94 7.87 7.65
C ARG A 556 -3.89 7.86 6.44
N GLY A 557 -3.40 7.55 5.25
CA GLY A 557 -4.22 7.45 4.03
C GLY A 557 -4.95 6.11 3.85
N THR A 558 -4.42 5.02 4.42
CA THR A 558 -4.95 3.67 4.23
C THR A 558 -5.71 3.10 5.43
N TRP A 559 -5.45 3.59 6.65
CA TRP A 559 -6.12 3.11 7.87
C TRP A 559 -7.42 3.81 8.22
N ASN A 560 -7.67 5.02 7.69
CA ASN A 560 -8.96 5.70 7.84
C ASN A 560 -10.14 4.93 7.21
N GLY A 561 -9.89 3.86 6.44
CA GLY A 561 -10.92 2.95 5.93
C GLY A 561 -11.05 1.61 6.66
N MET A 562 -10.16 1.27 7.60
CA MET A 562 -10.07 -0.07 8.19
C MET A 562 -10.10 -0.12 9.72
N GLU A 563 -9.79 0.98 10.41
CA GLU A 563 -9.80 1.02 11.89
C GLU A 563 -11.16 1.38 12.52
N ASP A 564 -12.17 1.73 11.73
CA ASP A 564 -13.53 2.07 12.22
C ASP A 564 -14.45 0.85 12.45
N ALA A 565 -13.90 -0.38 12.47
CA ALA A 565 -14.65 -1.63 12.70
C ALA A 565 -14.20 -2.42 13.94
N GLY A 566 -13.50 -1.78 14.88
CA GLY A 566 -13.13 -2.35 16.19
C GLY A 566 -13.60 -1.49 17.36
N GLY A 567 -14.90 -1.49 17.63
CA GLY A 567 -15.52 -0.81 18.77
C GLY A 567 -16.88 -1.37 19.14
#